data_AF-A0A8B8MC10-F1
#
_entry.id   AF-A0A8B8MC10-F1
#
_cell.length_a   1.000
_cell.length_b   1.000
_cell.length_c   1.000
_cell.angle_alpha   90.00
_cell.angle_beta   90.00
_cell.angle_gamma   90.00
#
_symmetry.space_group_name_H-M   'P 1'
#
loop_
_entity.id
_entity.type
_entity.pdbx_description
1 polymer ?
#
loop_
_entity_poly.entity_id
_entity_poly.type
_entity_poly.pdbx_seq_one_letter_code
_entity_poly.pdbx_strand_id
1 'polypeptide(L)'
;MVSANKEMVVYCFDTLVAHYTSEEAPPPAFDEGQHALRDRRFPPIQAKELPFLECTVSILTDYETANDYLDWEVGMHGIIIEFTDPDYNTRRSATYLPEVAANEGWTKIEAIDSLIRKAGYNGPITESLRKSIQLTKYQSTLFTMHYGEYVSYVKQTRGEAPSIVATKLGT
;
A
#
# COMPACT_ATOMS: atom_id res chain seq x y z
N MET A 1 8.16 12.54 13.38
CA MET A 1 7.14 12.04 12.45
C MET A 1 7.85 11.07 11.51
N VAL A 2 7.42 9.80 11.47
CA VAL A 2 8.01 8.79 10.57
C VAL A 2 7.46 9.06 9.17
N SER A 3 8.33 9.13 8.16
CA SER A 3 7.93 9.33 6.76
C SER A 3 8.56 8.28 5.87
N ALA A 4 7.87 7.94 4.78
CA ALA A 4 8.43 7.11 3.73
C ALA A 4 9.70 7.75 3.19
N ASN A 5 10.78 6.97 3.08
CA ASN A 5 12.08 7.46 2.69
C ASN A 5 12.78 6.51 1.73
N LYS A 6 13.94 6.96 1.26
CA LYS A 6 14.77 6.26 0.28
C LYS A 6 15.22 4.89 0.81
N GLU A 7 15.63 4.83 2.07
CA GLU A 7 16.17 3.64 2.72
C GLU A 7 15.13 2.51 2.77
N MET A 8 13.86 2.85 3.01
CA MET A 8 12.75 1.89 3.00
C MET A 8 12.55 1.26 1.61
N VAL A 9 12.57 2.06 0.55
CA VAL A 9 12.39 1.53 -0.81
C VAL A 9 13.61 0.74 -1.28
N VAL A 10 14.82 1.18 -0.92
CA VAL A 10 16.06 0.42 -1.15
C VAL A 10 15.98 -0.94 -0.48
N TYR A 11 15.46 -1.01 0.75
CA TYR A 11 15.27 -2.28 1.46
C TYR A 11 14.30 -3.23 0.73
N CYS A 12 13.21 -2.71 0.16
CA CYS A 12 12.28 -3.50 -0.65
C CYS A 12 12.97 -4.12 -1.87
N PHE A 13 13.81 -3.35 -2.57
CA PHE A 13 14.60 -3.89 -3.68
C PHE A 13 15.70 -4.84 -3.22
N ASP A 14 16.41 -4.55 -2.14
CA ASP A 14 17.43 -5.45 -1.57
C ASP A 14 16.85 -6.83 -1.24
N THR A 15 15.68 -6.86 -0.63
CA THR A 15 14.92 -8.09 -0.37
C THR A 15 14.66 -8.87 -1.66
N LEU A 16 14.24 -8.17 -2.70
CA LEU A 16 13.89 -8.78 -3.98
C LEU A 16 15.14 -9.30 -4.70
N VAL A 17 16.25 -8.56 -4.67
CA VAL A 17 17.55 -8.98 -5.22
C VAL A 17 18.07 -10.21 -4.48
N ALA A 18 18.10 -10.18 -3.15
CA ALA A 18 18.56 -11.28 -2.30
C ALA A 18 17.83 -12.59 -2.60
N HIS A 19 16.52 -12.51 -2.88
CA HIS A 19 15.74 -13.67 -3.30
C HIS A 19 16.27 -14.32 -4.58
N TYR A 20 16.64 -13.55 -5.60
CA TYR A 20 17.17 -14.10 -6.86
C TYR A 20 18.64 -14.49 -6.79
N THR A 21 19.43 -13.80 -5.98
CA THR A 21 20.85 -14.15 -5.76
C THR A 21 21.01 -15.32 -4.80
N SER A 22 19.92 -15.76 -4.14
CA SER A 22 19.95 -16.76 -3.05
C SER A 22 20.83 -16.31 -1.88
N GLU A 23 20.95 -14.99 -1.69
CA GLU A 23 21.65 -14.36 -0.58
C GLU A 23 20.67 -14.07 0.56
N GLU A 24 21.21 -13.85 1.75
CA GLU A 24 20.41 -13.38 2.88
C GLU A 24 20.10 -11.89 2.69
N ALA A 25 18.81 -11.52 2.76
CA ALA A 25 18.44 -10.12 2.71
C ALA A 25 19.07 -9.38 3.89
N PRO A 26 19.52 -8.12 3.72
CA PRO A 26 19.99 -7.34 4.86
C PRO A 26 18.89 -7.28 5.93
N PRO A 27 19.23 -7.17 7.22
CA PRO A 27 18.22 -6.94 8.23
C PRO A 27 17.52 -5.60 7.94
N PRO A 28 16.18 -5.54 8.00
CA PRO A 28 15.49 -4.26 7.86
C PRO A 28 15.95 -3.30 8.94
N ALA A 29 16.01 -2.02 8.62
CA ALA A 29 16.20 -0.98 9.62
C ALA A 29 14.92 -0.73 10.46
N PHE A 30 13.87 -1.53 10.28
CA PHE A 30 12.54 -1.40 10.86
C PHE A 30 11.96 -2.79 11.23
N ASP A 31 11.10 -2.85 12.25
CA ASP A 31 10.56 -4.12 12.75
C ASP A 31 9.54 -4.77 11.79
N GLU A 32 9.56 -6.10 11.72
CA GLU A 32 8.60 -7.00 11.04
C GLU A 32 8.30 -6.73 9.54
N GLY A 33 9.28 -6.98 8.66
CA GLY A 33 9.06 -6.98 7.21
C GLY A 33 8.56 -8.33 6.67
N GLN A 34 7.31 -8.42 6.20
CA GLN A 34 6.88 -9.50 5.30
C GLN A 34 7.16 -9.12 3.84
N HIS A 35 7.75 -10.04 3.06
CA HIS A 35 8.27 -9.75 1.72
C HIS A 35 7.22 -9.90 0.60
N ALA A 36 7.35 -9.09 -0.46
CA ALA A 36 6.43 -8.98 -1.61
C ALA A 36 6.19 -10.28 -2.43
N LEU A 37 7.02 -11.31 -2.23
CA LEU A 37 6.99 -12.56 -3.00
C LEU A 37 5.85 -13.52 -2.62
N ARG A 38 4.98 -13.13 -1.67
CA ARG A 38 3.92 -13.99 -1.13
C ARG A 38 2.51 -13.58 -1.57
N ASP A 39 2.37 -12.62 -2.47
CA ASP A 39 1.05 -12.22 -3.00
C ASP A 39 0.53 -13.25 -4.01
N ARG A 40 -0.43 -14.08 -3.59
CA ARG A 40 -1.02 -15.15 -4.42
C ARG A 40 -1.93 -14.64 -5.54
N ARG A 41 -2.24 -13.35 -5.58
CA ARG A 41 -3.10 -12.77 -6.61
C ARG A 41 -2.37 -12.63 -7.95
N PHE A 42 -1.04 -12.64 -7.92
CA PHE A 42 -0.18 -12.49 -9.09
C PHE A 42 0.83 -13.65 -9.14
N PRO A 43 1.31 -14.03 -10.34
CA PRO A 43 2.48 -14.89 -10.41
C PRO A 43 3.67 -14.20 -9.72
N PRO A 44 4.62 -14.95 -9.14
CA PRO A 44 5.85 -14.36 -8.62
C PRO A 44 6.54 -13.53 -9.71
N ILE A 45 7.08 -12.39 -9.30
CA ILE A 45 7.90 -11.53 -10.16
C ILE A 45 9.00 -12.42 -10.78
N GLN A 46 9.37 -12.19 -12.04
CA GLN A 46 10.53 -12.82 -12.67
C GLN A 46 11.73 -11.87 -12.67
N ALA A 47 12.95 -12.42 -12.62
CA ALA A 47 14.18 -11.62 -12.65
C ALA A 47 14.27 -10.66 -13.86
N LYS A 48 13.71 -11.04 -15.01
CA LYS A 48 13.66 -10.22 -16.23
C LYS A 48 12.74 -8.98 -16.11
N GLU A 49 11.82 -8.98 -15.16
CA GLU A 49 10.88 -7.88 -14.93
C GLU A 49 11.51 -6.76 -14.09
N LEU A 50 12.57 -7.07 -13.34
CA LEU A 50 13.22 -6.15 -12.40
C LEU A 50 13.62 -4.80 -13.01
N PRO A 51 14.24 -4.72 -14.21
CA PRO A 51 14.59 -3.44 -14.81
C PRO A 51 13.42 -2.50 -15.07
N PHE A 52 12.19 -3.02 -15.08
CA PHE A 52 10.96 -2.27 -15.36
C PHE A 52 10.12 -2.02 -14.10
N LEU A 53 10.57 -2.49 -12.93
CA LEU A 53 9.83 -2.30 -11.70
C LEU A 53 10.00 -0.90 -11.12
N GLU A 54 8.91 -0.47 -10.51
CA GLU A 54 8.83 0.65 -9.60
C GLU A 54 8.41 0.10 -8.23
N CYS A 55 9.03 0.62 -7.17
CA CYS A 55 8.65 0.29 -5.81
C CYS A 55 8.20 1.57 -5.09
N THR A 56 7.05 1.49 -4.44
CA THR A 56 6.48 2.57 -3.62
C THR A 56 6.29 2.09 -2.21
N VAL A 57 6.85 2.81 -1.24
CA VAL A 57 6.57 2.64 0.19
C VAL A 57 5.61 3.74 0.61
N SER A 58 4.52 3.36 1.27
CA SER A 58 3.57 4.26 1.90
C SER A 58 3.60 4.04 3.42
N ILE A 59 3.82 5.12 4.17
CA ILE A 59 3.76 5.13 5.64
C ILE A 59 2.52 5.89 6.06
N LEU A 60 1.62 5.20 6.76
CA LEU A 60 0.34 5.73 7.23
C LEU A 60 0.51 6.32 8.63
N THR A 61 0.09 7.57 8.83
CA THR A 61 0.26 8.33 10.08
C THR A 61 -1.01 9.11 10.44
N ASP A 62 -0.99 9.72 11.62
CA ASP A 62 -2.00 10.71 12.04
C ASP A 62 -3.43 10.16 11.98
N TYR A 63 -3.62 8.96 12.53
CA TYR A 63 -4.92 8.31 12.64
C TYR A 63 -5.81 9.05 13.64
N GLU A 64 -6.97 9.48 13.16
CA GLU A 64 -7.93 10.25 13.94
C GLU A 64 -9.36 9.76 13.65
N THR A 65 -10.15 9.57 14.71
CA THR A 65 -11.60 9.35 14.55
C THR A 65 -12.24 10.64 14.03
N ALA A 66 -12.94 10.56 12.92
CA ALA A 66 -13.66 11.69 12.34
C ALA A 66 -14.98 11.96 13.06
N ASN A 67 -15.45 13.20 12.99
CA ASN A 67 -16.70 13.63 13.62
C ASN A 67 -17.94 13.02 12.93
N ASP A 68 -17.89 12.88 11.61
CA ASP A 68 -18.89 12.23 10.79
C ASP A 68 -18.25 11.62 9.53
N TYR A 69 -19.05 10.93 8.72
CA TYR A 69 -18.59 10.21 7.53
C TYR A 69 -18.09 11.12 6.39
N LEU A 70 -18.23 12.45 6.50
CA LEU A 70 -17.76 13.47 5.56
C LEU A 70 -16.60 14.31 6.11
N ASP A 71 -16.22 14.13 7.39
CA ASP A 71 -15.10 14.81 8.03
C ASP A 71 -13.75 14.19 7.64
N TRP A 72 -13.38 14.38 6.38
CA TRP A 72 -12.08 14.07 5.79
C TRP A 72 -11.86 14.95 4.56
N GLU A 73 -10.75 14.83 3.82
CA GLU A 73 -10.46 15.67 2.66
C GLU A 73 -9.93 14.80 1.51
N VAL A 74 -10.54 14.93 0.33
CA VAL A 74 -10.18 14.15 -0.85
C VAL A 74 -8.78 14.52 -1.31
N GLY A 75 -7.92 13.52 -1.54
CA GLY A 75 -6.53 13.72 -1.93
C GLY A 75 -5.57 14.02 -0.77
N MET A 76 -6.08 14.24 0.44
CA MET A 76 -5.28 14.44 1.65
C MET A 76 -5.39 13.28 2.64
N HIS A 77 -6.62 12.83 2.90
CA HIS A 77 -6.90 11.82 3.91
C HIS A 77 -7.22 10.47 3.28
N GLY A 78 -6.56 9.43 3.78
CA GLY A 78 -7.04 8.06 3.68
C GLY A 78 -8.14 7.84 4.71
N ILE A 79 -9.04 6.89 4.43
CA ILE A 79 -10.21 6.64 5.27
C ILE A 79 -10.37 5.15 5.54
N ILE A 80 -10.66 4.80 6.79
CA ILE A 80 -11.17 3.50 7.22
C ILE A 80 -12.61 3.73 7.65
N ILE A 81 -13.54 2.94 7.12
CA ILE A 81 -14.92 2.94 7.60
C ILE A 81 -15.21 1.64 8.35
N GLU A 82 -16.04 1.75 9.37
CA GLU A 82 -16.58 0.63 10.12
C GLU A 82 -18.07 0.85 10.35
N PHE A 83 -18.89 -0.16 10.09
CA PHE A 83 -20.34 -0.11 10.31
C PHE A 83 -20.90 -1.52 10.52
N THR A 84 -22.11 -1.60 11.07
CA THR A 84 -22.83 -2.86 11.24
C THR A 84 -23.83 -3.02 10.12
N ASP A 85 -23.77 -4.15 9.42
CA ASP A 85 -24.75 -4.55 8.41
C ASP A 85 -26.15 -4.64 9.06
N PRO A 86 -27.13 -3.84 8.62
CA PRO A 86 -28.46 -3.80 9.24
C PRO A 86 -29.25 -5.10 9.05
N ASP A 87 -28.98 -5.87 7.99
CA ASP A 87 -29.75 -7.07 7.66
C ASP A 87 -29.19 -8.31 8.36
N TYR A 88 -27.85 -8.37 8.51
CA TYR A 88 -27.16 -9.55 9.04
C TYR A 88 -26.46 -9.31 10.39
N ASN A 89 -26.58 -8.10 10.96
CA ASN A 89 -25.92 -7.67 12.19
C ASN A 89 -24.41 -8.01 12.23
N THR A 90 -23.76 -7.92 11.06
CA THR A 90 -22.35 -8.28 10.89
C THR A 90 -21.52 -7.01 10.75
N ARG A 91 -20.43 -6.91 11.52
CA ARG A 91 -19.52 -5.77 11.42
C ARG A 91 -18.74 -5.84 10.10
N ARG A 92 -18.67 -4.72 9.39
CA ARG A 92 -17.96 -4.56 8.12
C ARG A 92 -16.95 -3.45 8.23
N SER A 93 -15.85 -3.58 7.51
CA SER A 93 -14.82 -2.54 7.41
C SER A 93 -14.16 -2.57 6.03
N ALA A 94 -13.75 -1.40 5.57
CA ALA A 94 -12.91 -1.24 4.39
C ALA A 94 -12.09 0.05 4.50
N THR A 95 -11.00 0.12 3.73
CA THR A 95 -10.10 1.25 3.69
C THR A 95 -9.81 1.71 2.27
N TYR A 96 -9.61 3.02 2.10
CA TYR A 96 -9.00 3.65 0.93
C TYR A 96 -7.83 4.53 1.36
N LEU A 97 -6.74 4.45 0.58
CA LEU A 97 -5.59 5.34 0.72
C LEU A 97 -5.94 6.76 0.22
N PRO A 98 -5.19 7.80 0.64
CA PRO A 98 -5.50 9.20 0.32
C PRO A 98 -5.71 9.50 -1.18
N GLU A 99 -4.95 8.84 -2.04
CA GLU A 99 -4.95 9.05 -3.48
C GLU A 99 -6.16 8.45 -4.20
N VAL A 100 -6.85 7.45 -3.62
CA VAL A 100 -7.84 6.66 -4.36
C VAL A 100 -9.03 7.50 -4.81
N ALA A 101 -9.66 8.24 -3.89
CA ALA A 101 -10.84 9.04 -4.22
C ALA A 101 -10.51 10.15 -5.23
N ALA A 102 -9.32 10.75 -5.12
CA ALA A 102 -8.86 11.80 -6.03
C ALA A 102 -8.60 11.25 -7.44
N ASN A 103 -7.93 10.10 -7.55
CA ASN A 103 -7.60 9.46 -8.83
C ASN A 103 -8.86 9.02 -9.59
N GLU A 104 -9.89 8.58 -8.87
CA GLU A 104 -11.18 8.20 -9.46
C GLU A 104 -12.08 9.40 -9.76
N GLY A 105 -11.71 10.61 -9.31
CA GLY A 105 -12.53 11.81 -9.45
C GLY A 105 -13.82 11.78 -8.60
N TRP A 106 -13.83 10.98 -7.52
CA TRP A 106 -14.99 10.81 -6.67
C TRP A 106 -15.18 11.98 -5.70
N THR A 107 -16.43 12.37 -5.50
CA THR A 107 -16.85 13.14 -4.33
C THR A 107 -16.73 12.30 -3.06
N LYS A 108 -16.81 12.95 -1.89
CA LYS A 108 -16.80 12.24 -0.60
C LYS A 108 -17.91 11.19 -0.50
N ILE A 109 -19.10 11.52 -1.00
CA ILE A 109 -20.26 10.61 -0.97
C ILE A 109 -20.01 9.39 -1.86
N GLU A 110 -19.55 9.60 -3.09
CA GLU A 110 -19.24 8.49 -4.01
C GLU A 110 -18.16 7.58 -3.47
N ALA A 111 -17.11 8.16 -2.86
CA ALA A 111 -16.06 7.39 -2.21
C ALA A 111 -16.58 6.56 -1.02
N ILE A 112 -17.45 7.13 -0.17
CA ILE A 112 -18.08 6.41 0.95
C ILE A 112 -18.97 5.27 0.44
N ASP A 113 -19.82 5.53 -0.56
CA ASP A 113 -20.71 4.52 -1.11
C ASP A 113 -19.92 3.38 -1.77
N SER A 114 -18.87 3.71 -2.51
CA SER A 114 -17.92 2.75 -3.07
C SER A 114 -17.24 1.92 -1.99
N LEU A 115 -16.82 2.55 -0.90
CA LEU A 115 -16.14 1.89 0.21
C LEU A 115 -17.08 0.96 1.01
N ILE A 116 -18.36 1.32 1.16
CA ILE A 116 -19.41 0.44 1.71
C ILE A 116 -19.55 -0.82 0.85
N ARG A 117 -19.58 -0.68 -0.49
CA ARG A 117 -19.61 -1.84 -1.41
C ARG A 117 -18.35 -2.68 -1.27
N LYS A 118 -17.18 -2.05 -1.16
CA LYS A 118 -15.89 -2.72 -0.94
C LYS A 118 -15.84 -3.49 0.38
N ALA A 119 -16.53 -3.03 1.42
CA ALA A 119 -16.70 -3.73 2.70
C ALA A 119 -17.65 -4.95 2.60
N GLY A 120 -18.19 -5.22 1.40
CA GLY A 120 -19.02 -6.37 1.08
C GLY A 120 -20.51 -6.16 1.35
N TYR A 121 -20.98 -4.92 1.55
CA TYR A 121 -22.40 -4.64 1.72
C TYR A 121 -23.12 -4.51 0.37
N ASN A 122 -24.09 -5.38 0.13
CA ASN A 122 -24.83 -5.45 -1.14
C ASN A 122 -26.26 -4.88 -1.04
N GLY A 123 -26.72 -4.46 0.14
CA GLY A 123 -28.04 -3.87 0.32
C GLY A 123 -28.17 -2.41 -0.15
N PRO A 124 -29.33 -1.77 0.10
CA PRO A 124 -29.56 -0.36 -0.21
C PRO A 124 -28.69 0.56 0.65
N ILE A 125 -27.96 1.50 0.04
CA ILE A 125 -27.17 2.49 0.77
C ILE A 125 -28.08 3.68 1.11
N THR A 126 -28.50 3.76 2.37
CA THR A 126 -29.36 4.84 2.88
C THR A 126 -28.56 5.89 3.64
N GLU A 127 -29.16 7.06 3.86
CA GLU A 127 -28.53 8.11 4.69
C GLU A 127 -28.35 7.68 6.15
N SER A 128 -29.27 6.87 6.68
CA SER A 128 -29.12 6.32 8.04
C SER A 128 -27.92 5.38 8.14
N LEU A 129 -27.66 4.59 7.09
CA LEU A 129 -26.48 3.73 7.04
C LEU A 129 -25.20 4.59 7.01
N ARG A 130 -25.13 5.62 6.17
CA ARG A 130 -23.96 6.53 6.12
C ARG A 130 -23.69 7.18 7.48
N LYS A 131 -24.73 7.67 8.14
CA LYS A 131 -24.62 8.27 9.49
C LYS A 131 -24.24 7.27 10.58
N SER A 132 -24.42 5.97 10.35
CA SER A 132 -23.99 4.93 11.29
C SER A 132 -22.49 4.58 11.15
N ILE A 133 -21.81 5.08 10.12
CA ILE A 133 -20.39 4.82 9.88
C ILE A 133 -19.55 5.48 10.97
N GLN A 134 -18.69 4.68 11.58
CA GLN A 134 -17.53 5.18 12.29
C GLN A 134 -16.39 5.32 11.27
N LEU A 135 -15.92 6.54 11.05
CA LEU A 135 -14.85 6.85 10.12
C LEU A 135 -13.58 7.19 10.90
N THR A 136 -12.46 6.59 10.50
CA THR A 136 -11.12 6.99 10.93
C THR A 136 -10.39 7.56 9.71
N LYS A 137 -9.94 8.81 9.80
CA LYS A 137 -9.09 9.44 8.78
C LYS A 137 -7.62 9.30 9.17
N TYR A 138 -6.75 9.21 8.18
CA TYR A 138 -5.31 9.16 8.36
C TYR A 138 -4.61 9.86 7.20
N GLN A 139 -3.34 10.21 7.37
CA GLN A 139 -2.50 10.73 6.30
C GLN A 139 -1.48 9.67 5.88
N SER A 140 -0.84 9.88 4.73
CA SER A 140 0.29 9.04 4.34
C SER A 140 1.39 9.84 3.67
N THR A 141 2.62 9.38 3.87
CA THR A 141 3.76 9.82 3.07
C THR A 141 4.17 8.69 2.12
N LEU A 142 4.50 9.04 0.89
CA LEU A 142 4.93 8.09 -0.13
C LEU A 142 6.36 8.39 -0.57
N PHE A 143 7.14 7.35 -0.80
CA PHE A 143 8.40 7.43 -1.52
C PHE A 143 8.40 6.36 -2.60
N THR A 144 8.71 6.77 -3.82
CA THR A 144 8.75 5.89 -5.00
C THR A 144 10.16 5.89 -5.58
N MET A 145 10.62 4.72 -6.04
CA MET A 145 11.90 4.55 -6.72
C MET A 145 11.77 3.52 -7.84
N HIS A 146 12.33 3.83 -9.00
CA HIS A 146 12.50 2.86 -10.08
C HIS A 146 13.73 1.97 -9.83
N TYR A 147 13.70 0.74 -10.33
CA TYR A 147 14.83 -0.17 -10.18
C TYR A 147 16.16 0.40 -10.71
N GLY A 148 16.14 1.18 -11.80
CA GLY A 148 17.33 1.85 -12.32
C GLY A 148 17.95 2.88 -11.35
N GLU A 149 17.12 3.57 -10.57
CA GLU A 149 17.57 4.50 -9.53
C GLU A 149 18.17 3.74 -8.34
N TYR A 150 17.55 2.61 -7.97
CA TYR A 150 18.09 1.68 -6.97
C TYR A 150 19.48 1.16 -7.37
N VAL A 151 19.64 0.68 -8.62
CA VAL A 151 20.94 0.21 -9.14
C VAL A 151 21.99 1.30 -9.05
N SER A 152 21.64 2.52 -9.45
CA SER A 152 22.53 3.67 -9.42
C SER A 152 22.94 4.03 -7.98
N TYR A 153 21.97 4.03 -7.07
CA TYR A 153 22.19 4.28 -5.65
C TYR A 153 23.10 3.24 -5.00
N VAL A 154 22.86 1.96 -5.25
CA VAL A 154 23.67 0.86 -4.71
C VAL A 154 25.09 0.90 -5.27
N LYS A 155 25.26 1.15 -6.57
CA LYS A 155 26.59 1.33 -7.16
C LYS A 155 27.36 2.48 -6.52
N GLN A 156 26.69 3.61 -6.25
CA GLN A 156 27.32 4.77 -5.63
C GLN A 156 27.68 4.55 -4.16
N THR A 157 26.83 3.86 -3.40
CA THR A 157 26.96 3.73 -1.95
C THR A 157 27.68 2.46 -1.49
N ARG A 158 27.60 1.38 -2.27
CA ARG A 158 28.15 0.05 -1.97
C ARG A 158 29.26 -0.39 -2.93
N GLY A 159 29.56 0.42 -3.96
CA GLY A 159 30.70 0.23 -4.86
C GLY A 159 30.43 -0.66 -6.08
N GLU A 160 29.39 -1.49 -6.06
CA GLU A 160 29.01 -2.37 -7.17
C GLU A 160 27.50 -2.34 -7.41
N ALA A 161 27.09 -2.47 -8.67
CA ALA A 161 25.67 -2.61 -9.01
C ALA A 161 25.17 -4.01 -8.62
N PRO A 162 23.91 -4.16 -8.18
CA PRO A 162 23.37 -5.47 -7.88
C PRO A 162 23.41 -6.36 -9.13
N SER A 163 24.12 -7.49 -9.04
CA SER A 163 24.27 -8.44 -10.13
C SER A 163 23.24 -9.55 -10.00
N ILE A 164 22.19 -9.46 -10.80
CA ILE A 164 21.18 -10.51 -10.87
C ILE A 164 21.61 -11.45 -11.98
N VAL A 165 22.37 -12.46 -11.61
CA VAL A 165 22.81 -13.46 -12.58
C VAL A 165 21.56 -14.20 -13.06
N ALA A 166 21.23 -14.06 -14.34
CA ALA A 166 20.09 -14.71 -15.00
C ALA A 166 20.26 -16.24 -15.12
N THR A 167 20.89 -16.90 -14.16
CA THR A 167 21.38 -18.29 -14.25
C THR A 167 20.54 -19.30 -13.48
N LYS A 168 19.29 -18.98 -13.16
CA LYS A 168 18.27 -20.00 -12.91
C LYS A 168 17.07 -19.83 -13.85
N LEU A 169 17.37 -19.72 -15.14
CA LEU A 169 16.50 -20.24 -16.19
C LEU A 169 16.66 -21.76 -16.20
N GLY A 170 15.79 -22.47 -15.49
CA GLY A 170 15.74 -23.93 -15.45
C GLY A 170 15.16 -24.37 -14.10
N THR A 171 14.00 -25.02 -14.02
CA THR A 171 13.22 -25.84 -14.98
C THR A 171 11.75 -25.73 -14.63
#